data_AF-A0A1Y3AWJ4-F1
#
_entry.id   AF-A0A1Y3AWJ4-F1
#
_cell.length_a   1.000
_cell.length_b   1.000
_cell.length_c   1.000
_cell.angle_alpha   90.00
_cell.angle_beta   90.00
_cell.angle_gamma   90.00
#
_symmetry.space_group_name_H-M   'P 1'
#
loop_
_entity.id
_entity.type
_entity.pdbx_description
1 polymer ?
#
loop_
_entity_poly.entity_id
_entity_poly.type
_entity_poly.pdbx_seq_one_letter_code
_entity_poly.pdbx_strand_id
1 'polypeptide(L)'
;MLKFPLFTIGYAWMEEYGDVLNNSTHFNYIRKYSPLHNIRKNLGQYPNMLVVTADHDDRVVPAHSYKFISELQYRLGKKLPRTPLMIRIDSNSGHGAGKPVSK
;
A
#
# COMPACT_ATOMS: atom_id res chain seq x y z
N MET A 1 2.36 0.69 6.64
CA MET A 1 3.45 0.25 7.53
C MET A 1 2.98 -0.18 8.92
N LEU A 2 2.13 0.55 9.64
CA LEU A 2 1.81 0.24 11.05
C LEU A 2 1.14 -1.12 11.35
N LYS A 3 0.80 -1.91 10.35
CA LYS A 3 0.19 -3.24 10.49
C LYS A 3 0.84 -4.30 9.59
N PHE A 4 1.94 -3.98 8.89
CA PHE A 4 2.55 -4.94 7.95
C PHE A 4 2.96 -6.27 8.64
N PRO A 5 3.43 -6.29 9.90
CA PRO A 5 3.83 -7.56 10.53
C PRO A 5 2.68 -8.51 10.82
N LEU A 6 1.44 -8.02 10.81
CA LEU A 6 0.25 -8.80 11.19
C LEU A 6 -0.26 -9.72 10.07
N PHE A 7 0.40 -9.72 8.91
CA PHE A 7 -0.07 -10.45 7.73
C PHE A 7 1.02 -11.36 7.18
N THR A 8 0.69 -12.64 7.02
CA THR A 8 1.50 -13.68 6.36
C THR A 8 2.98 -13.65 6.79
N ILE A 9 3.90 -13.41 5.86
CA ILE A 9 5.34 -13.37 6.11
C ILE A 9 5.84 -11.96 6.49
N GLY A 10 4.94 -10.99 6.63
CA GLY A 10 5.29 -9.60 6.91
C GLY A 10 6.06 -9.43 8.22
N TYR A 11 5.91 -10.32 9.20
CA TYR A 11 6.68 -10.30 10.45
C TYR A 11 8.20 -10.42 10.19
N ALA A 12 8.62 -11.13 9.13
CA ALA A 12 10.02 -11.33 8.81
C ALA A 12 10.73 -10.03 8.38
N TRP A 13 9.98 -8.99 8.00
CA TRP A 13 10.55 -7.69 7.61
C TRP A 13 10.68 -6.71 8.77
N MET A 14 10.36 -7.13 10.00
CA MET A 14 10.55 -6.29 11.19
C MET A 14 12.03 -6.01 11.48
N GLU A 15 12.95 -6.87 11.03
CA GLU A 15 14.39 -6.63 11.13
C GLU A 15 14.81 -5.39 10.33
N GLU A 16 14.27 -5.23 9.11
CA GLU A 16 14.57 -4.10 8.22
C GLU A 16 13.76 -2.85 8.58
N TYR A 17 12.44 -2.99 8.73
CA TYR A 17 11.56 -1.83 8.90
C TYR A 17 11.38 -1.40 10.36
N GLY A 18 11.64 -2.29 11.30
CA GLY A 18 11.46 -2.11 12.74
C GLY A 18 10.18 -2.74 13.30
N ASP A 19 10.26 -3.12 14.58
CA ASP A 19 9.12 -3.59 15.37
C ASP A 19 8.11 -2.49 15.66
N VAL A 20 7.09 -2.36 14.81
CA VAL A 20 6.01 -1.38 14.97
C VAL A 20 4.94 -1.78 15.99
N LEU A 21 4.96 -3.01 16.51
CA LEU A 21 3.95 -3.52 17.42
C LEU A 21 4.36 -3.34 18.88
N ASN A 22 5.66 -3.51 19.19
CA ASN A 22 6.16 -3.51 20.57
C ASN A 22 7.17 -2.39 20.87
N ASN A 23 7.65 -1.65 19.86
CA ASN A 23 8.61 -0.56 20.04
C ASN A 23 8.01 0.80 19.64
N SER A 24 7.79 1.68 20.63
CA SER A 24 7.18 3.00 20.43
C SER A 24 8.08 3.95 19.61
N THR A 25 9.40 3.85 19.74
CA THR A 25 10.35 4.63 18.93
C THR A 25 10.24 4.24 17.46
N HIS A 26 10.20 2.94 17.17
CA HIS A 26 10.00 2.44 15.81
C HIS A 26 8.63 2.87 15.27
N PHE A 27 7.55 2.71 16.05
CA PHE A 27 6.22 3.18 15.67
C PHE A 27 6.22 4.65 15.26
N ASN A 28 6.82 5.52 16.07
CA ASN A 28 6.87 6.95 15.82
C ASN A 28 7.66 7.31 14.56
N TYR A 29 8.79 6.63 14.30
CA TYR A 29 9.56 6.81 13.07
C TYR A 29 8.79 6.30 11.84
N ILE A 30 8.28 5.07 11.89
CA ILE A 30 7.55 4.42 10.81
C ILE A 30 6.28 5.20 10.42
N ARG A 31 5.59 5.76 11.42
CA ARG A 31 4.39 6.58 11.19
C ARG A 31 4.69 7.79 10.31
N LYS A 32 5.88 8.39 10.42
CA LYS A 32 6.25 9.61 9.66
C LYS A 32 6.35 9.37 8.16
N TYR A 33 6.71 8.16 7.72
CA TYR A 33 6.87 7.86 6.29
C TYR A 33 5.81 6.89 5.74
N SER A 34 5.01 6.23 6.58
CA SER A 34 4.03 5.25 6.12
C SER A 34 3.07 5.84 5.06
N PRO A 35 3.03 5.34 3.81
CA PRO A 35 2.31 5.98 2.70
C PRO A 35 0.81 6.21 2.98
N LEU A 36 0.10 5.16 3.39
CA LEU A 36 -1.33 5.21 3.78
C LEU A 36 -1.65 6.33 4.78
N HIS A 37 -0.70 6.64 5.65
CA HIS A 37 -0.88 7.54 6.78
C HIS A 37 -0.42 8.97 6.51
N ASN A 38 0.29 9.18 5.40
CA ASN A 38 0.89 10.45 5.02
C ASN A 38 0.31 11.01 3.71
N ILE A 39 -0.89 10.57 3.33
CA ILE A 39 -1.66 11.19 2.23
C ILE A 39 -2.04 12.61 2.66
N ARG A 40 -1.26 13.58 2.17
CA ARG A 40 -1.42 15.01 2.44
C ARG A 40 -2.46 15.61 1.51
N LYS A 41 -3.30 16.50 2.04
CA LYS A 41 -4.34 17.19 1.26
C LYS A 41 -3.81 18.36 0.42
N ASN A 42 -2.64 18.90 0.77
CA ASN A 42 -2.22 20.26 0.39
C ASN A 42 -0.81 20.31 -0.24
N LEU A 43 -0.18 19.18 -0.57
CA LEU A 43 1.03 19.20 -1.38
C LEU A 43 0.61 19.40 -2.83
N GLY A 44 1.29 20.32 -3.55
CA GLY A 44 1.03 20.59 -4.96
C GLY A 44 0.83 19.29 -5.76
N GLN A 45 -0.15 19.32 -6.66
CA GLN A 45 -0.55 18.29 -7.62
C GLN A 45 -0.02 16.86 -7.35
N TYR A 46 -0.90 15.94 -6.92
CA TYR A 46 -0.54 14.54 -6.99
C TYR A 46 -0.38 14.11 -8.46
N PRO A 47 0.58 13.22 -8.75
CA PRO A 47 0.70 12.65 -10.08
C PRO A 47 -0.46 11.71 -10.38
N ASN A 48 -0.65 11.43 -11.66
CA ASN A 48 -1.46 10.32 -12.13
C ASN A 48 -0.90 9.02 -11.54
N MET A 49 -1.77 8.19 -10.95
CA MET A 49 -1.32 7.03 -10.20
C MET A 49 -2.10 5.78 -10.59
N LEU A 50 -1.36 4.70 -10.90
CA LEU A 50 -1.88 3.36 -11.06
C LEU A 50 -1.24 2.46 -9.99
N VAL A 51 -2.03 2.05 -9.00
CA VAL A 51 -1.61 1.05 -8.01
C VAL A 51 -1.84 -0.33 -8.62
N VAL A 52 -0.87 -1.24 -8.51
CA VAL A 52 -0.99 -2.59 -9.07
C VAL A 52 -0.84 -3.61 -7.93
N THR A 53 -1.70 -4.62 -7.92
CA THR A 53 -1.63 -5.74 -6.99
C THR A 53 -2.25 -6.98 -7.63
N ALA A 54 -2.22 -8.12 -6.93
CA ALA A 54 -2.84 -9.35 -7.37
C ALA A 54 -3.73 -9.92 -6.25
N ASP A 55 -4.82 -10.59 -6.62
CA ASP A 55 -5.84 -11.03 -5.67
C ASP A 55 -5.38 -12.18 -4.75
N HIS A 56 -4.41 -12.98 -5.19
CA HIS A 56 -3.81 -14.09 -4.42
C HIS A 56 -2.35 -13.80 -4.01
N ASP A 57 -1.95 -12.53 -3.92
CA ASP A 57 -0.62 -12.17 -3.36
C ASP A 57 -0.60 -12.41 -1.85
N ASP A 58 -0.03 -13.55 -1.44
CA ASP A 58 0.18 -13.94 -0.05
C ASP A 58 1.51 -13.42 0.54
N ARG A 59 2.40 -12.86 -0.30
CA ARG A 59 3.68 -12.31 0.14
C ARG A 59 3.53 -10.86 0.60
N VAL A 60 2.88 -10.01 -0.19
CA VAL A 60 2.45 -8.66 0.19
C VAL A 60 0.94 -8.57 -0.01
N VAL A 61 0.18 -8.76 1.08
CA VAL A 61 -1.29 -8.85 0.98
C VAL A 61 -1.90 -7.65 0.25
N PRO A 62 -2.86 -7.87 -0.67
CA PRO A 62 -3.41 -6.80 -1.53
C PRO A 62 -4.13 -5.71 -0.75
N ALA A 63 -4.51 -5.98 0.51
CA ALA A 63 -5.05 -4.99 1.44
C ALA A 63 -4.14 -3.76 1.62
N HIS A 64 -2.82 -3.87 1.42
CA HIS A 64 -1.93 -2.71 1.39
C HIS A 64 -2.31 -1.74 0.26
N SER A 65 -2.47 -2.26 -0.95
CA SER A 65 -2.85 -1.52 -2.15
C SER A 65 -4.28 -1.00 -2.06
N TYR A 66 -5.22 -1.83 -1.61
CA TYR A 66 -6.64 -1.45 -1.48
C TYR A 66 -6.82 -0.28 -0.53
N LYS A 67 -6.25 -0.35 0.67
CA LYS A 67 -6.39 0.73 1.65
C LYS A 67 -5.72 2.01 1.17
N PHE A 68 -4.57 1.90 0.52
CA PHE A 68 -3.85 3.06 0.00
C PHE A 68 -4.67 3.79 -1.08
N ILE A 69 -5.15 3.08 -2.10
CA ILE A 69 -5.92 3.72 -3.18
C ILE A 69 -7.26 4.28 -2.68
N SER A 70 -7.95 3.56 -1.78
CA SER A 70 -9.22 4.03 -1.21
C SER A 70 -9.05 5.33 -0.41
N GLU A 71 -8.02 5.40 0.45
CA GLU A 71 -7.75 6.62 1.23
C GLU A 71 -7.32 7.78 0.32
N LEU A 72 -6.56 7.50 -0.74
CA LEU A 72 -6.11 8.48 -1.73
C LEU A 72 -7.31 9.08 -2.48
N GLN A 73 -8.17 8.23 -3.04
CA GLN A 73 -9.40 8.63 -3.73
C GLN A 73 -10.36 9.36 -2.79
N TYR A 74 -10.55 8.88 -1.57
CA TYR A 74 -11.41 9.52 -0.56
C TYR A 74 -10.94 10.95 -0.23
N ARG A 75 -9.63 11.14 0.01
CA ARG A 75 -9.08 12.45 0.39
C ARG A 75 -8.95 13.43 -0.76
N LEU A 76 -8.65 12.93 -1.96
CA LEU A 76 -8.14 13.74 -3.06
C LEU A 76 -9.00 13.67 -4.33
N GLY A 77 -9.80 12.63 -4.54
CA GLY A 77 -10.51 12.40 -5.81
C GLY A 77 -11.35 13.59 -6.26
N LYS A 78 -12.11 14.21 -5.33
CA LYS A 78 -12.88 15.43 -5.62
C LYS A 78 -12.01 16.68 -5.83
N LYS A 79 -10.81 16.71 -5.26
CA LYS A 79 -9.88 17.85 -5.33
C LYS A 79 -9.01 17.81 -6.58
N LEU A 80 -8.86 16.64 -7.18
CA LEU A 80 -8.00 16.40 -8.33
C LEU A 80 -8.82 15.78 -9.49
N PRO A 81 -9.82 16.51 -10.02
CA PRO A 81 -10.75 15.95 -11.00
C PRO A 81 -10.11 15.51 -12.32
N ARG A 82 -8.87 15.93 -12.60
CA ARG A 82 -8.09 15.56 -13.79
C ARG A 82 -6.92 14.62 -13.51
N THR A 83 -6.75 14.18 -12.26
CA THR A 83 -5.69 13.24 -11.87
C THR A 83 -6.31 11.85 -11.69
N PRO A 84 -6.15 10.92 -12.64
CA PRO A 84 -6.57 9.54 -12.44
C PRO A 84 -5.82 8.91 -11.27
N LEU A 85 -6.60 8.39 -10.33
CA LEU A 85 -6.15 7.60 -9.18
C LEU A 85 -6.79 6.22 -9.32
N MET A 86 -6.07 5.27 -9.90
CA MET A 86 -6.61 3.96 -10.29
C MET A 86 -5.89 2.82 -9.58
N ILE A 87 -6.55 1.66 -9.57
CA ILE A 87 -5.97 0.39 -9.16
C ILE A 87 -6.22 -0.67 -10.24
N ARG A 88 -5.20 -1.47 -10.54
CA ARG A 88 -5.32 -2.70 -11.33
C ARG A 88 -5.10 -3.89 -10.40
N ILE A 89 -6.11 -4.75 -10.33
CA ILE A 89 -6.08 -5.98 -9.56
C ILE A 89 -5.94 -7.13 -10.54
N ASP A 90 -4.82 -7.83 -10.47
CA ASP A 90 -4.50 -8.96 -11.31
C ASP A 90 -5.18 -10.22 -10.75
N SER A 91 -6.23 -10.70 -11.42
CA SER A 91 -6.98 -11.89 -10.99
C SER A 91 -6.23 -13.20 -11.22
N ASN A 92 -6.42 -14.19 -10.35
CA ASN A 92 -5.74 -15.49 -10.41
C ASN A 92 -4.21 -15.37 -10.47
N SER A 93 -3.64 -14.36 -9.80
CA SER A 93 -2.22 -14.06 -9.78
C SER A 93 -1.72 -13.87 -8.35
N GLY A 94 -0.48 -14.27 -8.10
CA GLY A 94 0.24 -13.99 -6.85
C GLY A 94 1.24 -12.85 -6.99
N HIS A 95 2.27 -12.87 -6.14
CA HIS A 95 3.25 -11.79 -6.02
C HIS A 95 4.05 -11.48 -7.30
N GLY A 96 4.29 -12.48 -8.16
CA GLY A 96 5.11 -12.27 -9.37
C GLY A 96 5.59 -13.55 -10.03
N ALA A 97 5.95 -14.57 -9.24
CA ALA A 97 6.41 -15.84 -9.76
C ALA A 97 5.25 -16.65 -10.36
N GLY A 98 5.50 -17.32 -11.49
CA GLY A 98 4.53 -18.24 -12.11
C GLY A 98 3.29 -17.59 -12.71
N LYS A 99 3.32 -16.27 -12.97
CA LYS A 99 2.17 -15.58 -13.59
C LYS A 99 1.87 -16.17 -14.98
N PRO A 100 0.61 -16.50 -15.29
CA PRO A 100 0.22 -16.93 -16.63
C PRO A 100 0.58 -15.86 -17.67
N VAL A 101 1.26 -16.26 -18.75
CA VAL A 101 1.56 -15.38 -19.90
C VAL A 101 0.34 -15.09 -20.76
N SER A 102 -0.75 -15.85 -20.59
CA SER A 102 -2.06 -15.63 -21.22
C SER A 102 -3.15 -15.75 -20.16
N LYS A 103 -4.16 -14.88 -20.25
CA LYS A 103 -5.40 -14.94 -19.45
C LYS A 103 -6.59 -15.24 -20.33
#